data_AF-B7G8S5-F1
#
_entry.id   AF-B7G8S5-F1
#
_cell.length_a   1.000
_cell.length_b   1.000
_cell.length_c   1.000
_cell.angle_alpha   90.00
_cell.angle_beta   90.00
_cell.angle_gamma   90.00
#
_symmetry.space_group_name_H-M   'P 1'
#
loop_
_entity.id
_entity.type
_entity.pdbx_description
1 polymer ?
#
loop_
_entity_poly.entity_id
_entity_poly.type
_entity_poly.pdbx_seq_one_letter_code
_entity_poly.pdbx_strand_id
1 'polypeptide(L)'
;MVMPYSDKYKPRVVDVADGCTAFDDPVTGETFILDVFQALDMTGDLQDPSLLCPNQLRANGLIVDDVPKHLCHNRKSTHSIYIPEMKLRISLELQGVMSGFQAWLPTQTEIETCVHVELTAQEAWDPSSDELGQQERIQETRMSNVAGTVSTLFPDRKSEISAVLSSVSSTLVDDDFVCGMEQSVRITSAVASSTVRTKLRHSTMEPMELSRRWGIGLSTAQKTLRVTTQKGLRTAVHPLHRRKGDAGMALEELFQDIGVPTHMHTDGAKELTTGHWRKVCQSYGPVKQTMSEPLTPWQNRAESEIRELKKQVLRIMSHEGIPQRFWDYVAEYVSEIRSRTAHPLYDLKGRTPIEHVTGENPDITEWLEYRMYQPVWYLDPGDFPEEKKLLGRWLGPAHRVGQAFCCWIVPKSGRVIARSTVQPVSEDKRGLDSFKTRLKDFDKSVQDFLNRGDAHLES
;
A
#
# COMPACT_ATOMS: atom_id res chain seq x y z
N MET A 1 12.05 -25.72 -30.24
CA MET A 1 10.91 -26.56 -30.70
C MET A 1 9.65 -25.74 -30.47
N VAL A 2 8.92 -25.35 -31.52
CA VAL A 2 7.68 -24.58 -31.36
C VAL A 2 6.56 -25.56 -30.99
N MET A 3 5.96 -25.36 -29.81
CA MET A 3 4.88 -26.20 -29.30
C MET A 3 3.55 -25.80 -29.96
N PRO A 4 2.80 -26.74 -30.53
CA PRO A 4 1.52 -26.43 -31.16
C PRO A 4 0.46 -26.03 -30.12
N TYR A 5 -0.40 -25.07 -30.45
CA TYR A 5 -1.53 -24.64 -29.61
C TYR A 5 -2.58 -25.74 -29.39
N SER A 6 -2.59 -26.77 -30.24
CA SER A 6 -3.49 -27.93 -30.14
C SER A 6 -2.74 -29.21 -30.51
N ASP A 7 -3.04 -30.29 -29.80
CA ASP A 7 -2.51 -31.65 -30.04
C ASP A 7 -2.76 -32.18 -31.46
N LYS A 8 -3.60 -31.49 -32.26
CA LYS A 8 -3.88 -31.80 -33.65
C LYS A 8 -2.75 -31.41 -34.61
N TYR A 9 -1.83 -30.54 -34.19
CA TYR A 9 -0.70 -30.10 -35.02
C TYR A 9 0.58 -30.79 -34.56
N LYS A 10 1.42 -31.20 -35.52
CA LYS A 10 2.73 -31.77 -35.19
C LYS A 10 3.72 -30.62 -34.90
N PRO A 11 4.55 -30.73 -33.85
CA PRO A 11 5.63 -29.79 -33.62
C PRO A 11 6.52 -29.69 -34.86
N ARG A 12 6.82 -28.46 -35.30
CA ARG A 12 7.73 -28.19 -36.42
C ARG A 12 9.01 -27.59 -35.89
N VAL A 13 10.13 -27.98 -36.49
CA VAL A 13 11.42 -27.32 -36.31
C VAL A 13 11.45 -26.16 -37.30
N VAL A 14 11.62 -24.95 -36.78
CA VAL A 14 11.73 -23.71 -37.54
C VAL A 14 13.15 -23.20 -37.30
N ASP A 15 13.80 -22.76 -38.37
CA ASP A 15 15.17 -22.25 -38.31
C ASP A 15 15.18 -20.83 -37.73
N VAL A 16 16.31 -20.46 -37.13
CA VAL A 16 16.54 -19.12 -36.61
C VAL A 16 17.36 -18.34 -37.64
N ALA A 17 16.94 -17.13 -37.97
CA ALA A 17 17.56 -16.28 -38.95
C ALA A 17 17.67 -14.83 -38.45
N ASP A 18 18.63 -14.11 -39.03
CA ASP A 18 18.82 -12.68 -38.84
C ASP A 18 18.35 -11.96 -40.10
N GLY A 19 17.65 -10.84 -39.94
CA GLY A 19 17.10 -10.07 -41.05
C GLY A 19 16.99 -8.59 -40.71
N CYS A 20 16.57 -7.79 -41.69
CA CYS A 20 16.35 -6.36 -41.50
C CYS A 20 15.12 -5.87 -42.28
N THR A 21 14.53 -4.78 -41.82
CA THR A 21 13.41 -4.10 -42.49
C THR A 21 13.62 -2.59 -42.48
N ALA A 22 13.20 -1.87 -43.51
CA ALA A 22 13.28 -0.42 -43.56
C ALA A 22 12.03 0.25 -42.98
N PHE A 23 12.23 1.39 -42.34
CA PHE A 23 11.18 2.23 -41.74
C PHE A 23 11.49 3.72 -41.96
N ASP A 24 10.48 4.50 -42.30
CA ASP A 24 10.56 5.96 -42.39
C ASP A 24 10.03 6.62 -41.11
N ASP A 25 10.83 7.49 -40.49
CA ASP A 25 10.33 8.34 -39.42
C ASP A 25 9.42 9.43 -39.99
N PRO A 26 8.11 9.45 -39.66
CA PRO A 26 7.19 10.45 -40.19
C PRO A 26 7.50 11.88 -39.72
N VAL A 27 8.32 12.06 -38.69
CA VAL A 27 8.68 13.38 -38.16
C VAL A 27 9.88 13.97 -38.89
N THR A 28 10.94 13.20 -39.07
CA THR A 28 12.18 13.68 -39.71
C THR A 28 12.21 13.42 -41.21
N GLY A 29 11.45 12.44 -41.69
CA GLY A 29 11.51 11.94 -43.07
C GLY A 29 12.75 11.11 -43.37
N GLU A 30 13.51 10.71 -42.36
CA GLU A 30 14.70 9.86 -42.50
C GLU A 30 14.32 8.38 -42.52
N THR A 31 15.00 7.61 -43.38
CA THR A 31 14.85 6.16 -43.47
C THR A 31 15.88 5.46 -42.59
N PHE A 32 15.41 4.52 -41.78
CA PHE A 32 16.20 3.69 -40.88
C PHE A 32 16.11 2.22 -41.27
N ILE A 33 17.21 1.49 -41.13
CA ILE A 33 17.23 0.03 -41.24
C ILE A 33 17.10 -0.56 -39.85
N LEU A 34 16.08 -1.38 -39.66
CA LEU A 34 15.76 -2.02 -38.40
C LEU A 34 16.25 -3.47 -38.44
N ASP A 35 17.34 -3.76 -37.75
CA ASP A 35 17.94 -5.08 -37.69
C ASP A 35 17.26 -5.96 -36.64
N VAL A 36 16.88 -7.17 -37.03
CA VAL A 36 16.19 -8.15 -36.20
C VAL A 36 16.99 -9.45 -36.25
N PHE A 37 17.74 -9.71 -35.18
CA PHE A 37 18.48 -10.93 -34.95
C PHE A 37 17.64 -11.97 -34.19
N GLN A 38 17.99 -13.25 -34.36
CA GLN A 38 17.37 -14.38 -33.69
C GLN A 38 15.85 -14.52 -33.93
N ALA A 39 15.39 -14.15 -35.13
CA ALA A 39 14.00 -14.31 -35.54
C ALA A 39 13.73 -15.75 -36.01
N LEU A 40 12.48 -16.20 -35.91
CA LEU A 40 12.06 -17.47 -36.50
C LEU A 40 11.82 -17.27 -38.00
N ASP A 41 12.52 -18.02 -38.84
CA ASP A 41 12.32 -17.96 -40.29
C ASP A 41 10.99 -18.62 -40.69
N MET A 42 10.00 -17.77 -40.92
CA MET A 42 8.66 -18.16 -41.35
C MET A 42 8.40 -17.80 -42.81
N THR A 43 9.42 -17.46 -43.61
CA THR A 43 9.25 -16.98 -44.99
C THR A 43 8.51 -17.96 -45.92
N GLY A 44 8.54 -19.26 -45.59
CA GLY A 44 7.78 -20.30 -46.30
C GLY A 44 6.30 -20.43 -45.92
N ASP A 45 5.88 -19.90 -44.76
CA ASP A 45 4.54 -20.12 -44.18
C ASP A 45 3.75 -18.84 -43.89
N LEU A 46 4.44 -17.75 -43.52
CA LEU A 46 3.86 -16.45 -43.19
C LEU A 46 4.51 -15.41 -44.10
N GLN A 47 3.76 -14.92 -45.09
CA GLN A 47 4.29 -13.92 -46.03
C GLN A 47 4.15 -12.50 -45.48
N ASP A 48 3.01 -12.16 -44.87
CA ASP A 48 2.77 -10.86 -44.22
C ASP A 48 1.61 -10.96 -43.21
N PRO A 49 1.65 -10.26 -42.06
CA PRO A 49 2.73 -9.39 -41.57
C PRO A 49 3.83 -10.15 -40.80
N SER A 50 5.05 -9.61 -40.77
CA SER A 50 6.08 -10.06 -39.84
C SER A 50 5.69 -9.78 -38.38
N LEU A 51 6.02 -10.70 -37.48
CA LEU A 51 5.71 -10.58 -36.05
C LEU A 51 6.98 -10.26 -35.26
N LEU A 52 6.95 -9.17 -34.51
CA LEU A 52 8.00 -8.82 -33.56
C LEU A 52 7.62 -9.30 -32.17
N CYS A 53 8.56 -9.93 -31.46
CA CYS A 53 8.38 -10.30 -30.07
C CYS A 53 8.64 -9.08 -29.18
N PRO A 54 7.64 -8.50 -28.49
CA PRO A 54 7.85 -7.31 -27.66
C PRO A 54 8.87 -7.53 -26.54
N ASN A 55 9.02 -8.77 -26.07
CA ASN A 55 9.96 -9.11 -25.00
C ASN A 55 11.42 -9.15 -25.48
N GLN A 56 11.67 -9.57 -26.73
CA GLN A 56 13.02 -9.49 -27.31
C GLN A 56 13.44 -8.01 -27.50
N LEU A 57 12.52 -7.16 -27.95
CA LEU A 57 12.75 -5.72 -28.07
C LEU A 57 13.09 -5.09 -26.69
N ARG A 58 12.31 -5.41 -25.66
CA ARG A 58 12.55 -4.93 -24.29
C ARG A 58 13.87 -5.44 -23.72
N ALA A 59 14.24 -6.69 -24.00
CA ALA A 59 15.52 -7.25 -23.59
C ALA A 59 16.71 -6.54 -24.26
N ASN A 60 16.52 -6.02 -25.48
CA ASN A 60 17.50 -5.18 -26.17
C ASN A 60 17.45 -3.70 -25.75
N GLY A 61 16.78 -3.36 -24.64
CA GLY A 61 16.76 -2.02 -24.07
C GLY A 61 15.76 -1.03 -24.72
N LEU A 62 14.94 -1.49 -25.67
CA LEU A 62 13.91 -0.65 -26.28
C LEU A 62 12.70 -0.51 -25.34
N ILE A 63 12.07 0.66 -25.34
CA ILE A 63 10.86 0.92 -24.55
C ILE A 63 9.64 0.65 -25.43
N VAL A 64 8.98 -0.49 -25.19
CA VAL A 64 7.81 -0.94 -25.96
C VAL A 64 6.52 -0.72 -25.17
N ASP A 65 5.65 0.16 -25.67
CA ASP A 65 4.29 0.39 -25.18
C ASP A 65 3.31 -0.07 -26.27
N ASP A 66 2.93 -1.35 -26.21
CA ASP A 66 2.06 -2.03 -27.15
C ASP A 66 0.57 -1.95 -26.78
N VAL A 67 0.24 -1.25 -25.69
CA VAL A 67 -1.14 -1.03 -25.24
C VAL A 67 -1.84 -0.04 -26.17
N PRO A 68 -2.93 -0.40 -26.86
CA PRO A 68 -3.63 0.57 -27.68
C PRO A 68 -4.19 1.73 -26.83
N LYS A 69 -4.09 2.96 -27.35
CA LYS A 69 -4.49 4.18 -26.62
C LYS A 69 -5.89 4.10 -26.01
N HIS A 70 -6.83 3.45 -26.70
CA HIS A 70 -8.22 3.30 -26.25
C HIS A 70 -8.43 2.24 -25.14
N LEU A 71 -7.52 1.28 -24.98
CA LEU A 71 -7.53 0.26 -23.91
C LEU A 71 -6.74 0.68 -22.67
N CYS A 72 -6.01 1.79 -22.77
CA CYS A 72 -5.21 2.32 -21.70
C CYS A 72 -6.09 3.00 -20.63
N HIS A 73 -6.19 2.39 -19.45
CA HIS A 73 -7.07 2.87 -18.35
C HIS A 73 -6.79 4.30 -17.89
N ASN A 74 -5.55 4.78 -18.03
CA ASN A 74 -5.13 6.11 -17.60
C ASN A 74 -4.94 7.10 -18.77
N ARG A 75 -5.21 6.68 -20.01
CA ARG A 75 -5.00 7.46 -21.26
C ARG A 75 -3.56 7.96 -21.47
N LYS A 76 -2.56 7.35 -20.85
CA LYS A 76 -1.14 7.75 -20.97
C LYS A 76 -0.35 6.93 -21.98
N SER A 77 -0.92 5.87 -22.54
CA SER A 77 -0.19 5.04 -23.50
C SER A 77 0.20 5.87 -24.72
N THR A 78 1.49 5.76 -25.04
CA THR A 78 2.10 6.30 -26.24
C THR A 78 1.79 5.44 -27.46
N HIS A 79 1.48 4.15 -27.25
CA HIS A 79 1.25 3.14 -28.29
C HIS A 79 2.36 3.20 -29.34
N SER A 80 3.59 2.92 -28.92
CA SER A 80 4.81 3.13 -29.71
C SER A 80 5.99 2.28 -29.20
N ILE A 81 7.00 2.11 -30.06
CA ILE A 81 8.32 1.58 -29.72
C ILE A 81 9.30 2.77 -29.68
N TYR A 82 10.02 2.95 -28.58
CA TYR A 82 10.97 4.04 -28.41
C TYR A 82 12.39 3.49 -28.23
N ILE A 83 13.33 4.04 -29.01
CA ILE A 83 14.74 3.68 -29.05
C ILE A 83 15.54 4.82 -28.39
N PRO A 84 15.98 4.66 -27.13
CA PRO A 84 16.56 5.77 -26.36
C PRO A 84 17.86 6.32 -26.96
N GLU A 85 18.71 5.46 -27.50
CA GLU A 85 20.04 5.83 -28.02
C GLU A 85 19.94 6.85 -29.16
N MET A 86 18.98 6.64 -30.05
CA MET A 86 18.75 7.51 -31.21
C MET A 86 17.67 8.55 -30.97
N LYS A 87 16.96 8.49 -29.82
CA LYS A 87 15.74 9.26 -29.54
C LYS A 87 14.65 9.06 -30.61
N LEU A 88 14.65 7.91 -31.28
CA LEU A 88 13.69 7.56 -32.33
C LEU A 88 12.43 6.95 -31.72
N ARG A 89 11.25 7.35 -32.21
CA ARG A 89 9.95 6.82 -31.77
C ARG A 89 9.13 6.30 -32.93
N ILE A 90 8.98 4.99 -33.00
CA ILE A 90 8.14 4.29 -33.97
C ILE A 90 6.72 4.22 -33.40
N SER A 91 5.80 5.00 -33.96
CA SER A 91 4.39 5.00 -33.53
C SER A 91 3.69 3.75 -34.06
N LEU A 92 2.94 3.06 -33.20
CA LEU A 92 2.17 1.87 -33.58
C LEU A 92 0.74 2.28 -33.97
N GLU A 93 0.23 1.61 -34.98
CA GLU A 93 -1.14 1.69 -35.45
C GLU A 93 -1.87 0.37 -35.24
N LEU A 94 -3.20 0.43 -35.16
CA LEU A 94 -4.03 -0.76 -35.06
C LEU A 94 -4.50 -1.21 -36.44
N GLN A 95 -4.12 -2.42 -36.82
CA GLN A 95 -4.73 -3.16 -37.92
C GLN A 95 -5.64 -4.26 -37.36
N GLY A 96 -6.92 -3.93 -37.19
CA GLY A 96 -7.86 -4.78 -36.46
C GLY A 96 -7.51 -4.81 -34.96
N VAL A 97 -7.08 -5.97 -34.46
CA VAL A 97 -6.61 -6.15 -33.07
C VAL A 97 -5.08 -6.15 -32.94
N MET A 98 -4.36 -6.12 -34.07
CA MET A 98 -2.90 -6.20 -34.10
C MET A 98 -2.31 -4.79 -34.05
N SER A 99 -1.35 -4.57 -33.14
CA SER A 99 -0.53 -3.37 -33.09
C SER A 99 0.70 -3.55 -33.98
N GLY A 100 0.95 -2.63 -34.91
CA GLY A 100 2.10 -2.70 -35.81
C GLY A 100 2.45 -1.35 -36.42
N PHE A 101 3.48 -1.31 -37.26
CA PHE A 101 3.87 -0.13 -38.03
C PHE A 101 4.21 -0.55 -39.47
N GLN A 102 4.25 0.41 -40.38
CA GLN A 102 4.59 0.13 -41.78
C GLN A 102 6.10 0.02 -41.94
N ALA A 103 6.54 -1.06 -42.57
CA ALA A 103 7.93 -1.34 -42.87
C ALA A 103 8.01 -2.12 -44.19
N TRP A 104 9.17 -2.12 -44.85
CA TRP A 104 9.37 -2.86 -46.11
C TRP A 104 10.72 -3.57 -46.17
N LEU A 105 10.90 -4.39 -47.20
CA LEU A 105 12.18 -5.03 -47.50
C LEU A 105 13.16 -3.99 -48.05
N PRO A 106 14.27 -3.68 -47.35
CA PRO A 106 15.21 -2.66 -47.79
C PRO A 106 15.94 -3.08 -49.07
N THR A 107 16.23 -2.10 -49.91
CA THR A 107 17.12 -2.25 -51.06
C THR A 107 18.58 -2.29 -50.62
N GLN A 108 19.46 -2.87 -51.44
CA GLN A 108 20.89 -2.95 -51.14
C GLN A 108 21.51 -1.57 -50.86
N THR A 109 21.05 -0.54 -51.57
CA THR A 109 21.53 0.83 -51.36
C THR A 109 21.09 1.39 -50.01
N GLU A 110 19.85 1.13 -49.57
CA GLU A 110 19.38 1.55 -48.24
C GLU A 110 20.17 0.84 -47.13
N ILE A 111 20.43 -0.47 -47.28
CA ILE A 111 21.27 -1.23 -46.33
C ILE A 111 22.69 -0.64 -46.23
N GLU A 112 23.26 -0.15 -47.32
CA GLU A 112 24.63 0.39 -47.30
C GLU A 112 24.72 1.84 -46.82
N THR A 113 23.62 2.60 -46.87
CA THR A 113 23.66 4.07 -46.70
C THR A 113 22.83 4.60 -45.53
N CYS A 114 21.75 3.92 -45.17
CA CYS A 114 20.86 4.35 -44.10
C CYS A 114 21.42 3.96 -42.72
N VAL A 115 20.89 4.60 -41.68
CA VAL A 115 21.31 4.30 -40.30
C VAL A 115 20.67 2.99 -39.85
N HIS A 116 21.51 2.08 -39.36
CA HIS A 116 21.09 0.80 -38.79
C HIS A 116 20.72 0.93 -37.32
N VAL A 117 19.62 0.29 -36.95
CA VAL A 117 19.04 0.27 -35.61
C VAL A 117 18.78 -1.17 -35.22
N GLU A 118 19.49 -1.65 -34.21
CA GLU A 118 19.30 -2.99 -33.70
C GLU A 118 18.03 -3.06 -32.84
N LEU A 119 17.01 -3.78 -33.32
CA LEU A 119 15.76 -3.97 -32.59
C LEU A 119 15.86 -5.12 -31.59
N THR A 120 16.52 -6.21 -31.97
CA THR A 120 16.80 -7.36 -31.10
C THR A 120 18.31 -7.58 -31.02
N ALA A 121 18.76 -8.46 -30.13
CA ALA A 121 20.17 -8.70 -29.87
C ALA A 121 20.70 -9.92 -30.64
N GLN A 122 21.99 -9.94 -30.98
CA GLN A 122 22.62 -11.05 -31.71
C GLN A 122 22.79 -12.31 -30.84
N GLU A 123 22.76 -12.17 -29.51
CA GLU A 123 22.90 -13.30 -28.59
C GLU A 123 21.72 -14.26 -28.68
N ALA A 124 22.01 -15.55 -28.50
CA ALA A 124 21.00 -16.61 -28.54
C ALA A 124 19.87 -16.35 -27.54
N TRP A 125 18.63 -16.26 -28.03
CA TRP A 125 17.43 -16.08 -27.23
C TRP A 125 16.68 -17.40 -27.09
N ASP A 126 16.61 -17.96 -25.87
CA ASP A 126 15.80 -19.14 -25.56
C ASP A 126 14.47 -18.75 -24.89
N PRO A 127 13.32 -18.80 -25.60
CA PRO A 127 12.00 -18.50 -25.04
C PRO A 127 11.54 -19.49 -23.96
N SER A 128 12.15 -20.68 -23.89
CA SER A 128 11.80 -21.73 -22.92
C SER A 128 12.62 -21.63 -21.64
N SER A 129 13.60 -20.73 -21.59
CA SER A 129 14.44 -20.51 -20.43
C SER A 129 13.61 -20.01 -19.24
N ASP A 130 13.85 -20.59 -18.06
CA ASP A 130 13.21 -20.15 -16.82
C ASP A 130 13.85 -18.86 -16.26
N GLU A 131 14.88 -18.33 -16.92
CA GLU A 131 15.63 -17.15 -16.46
C GLU A 131 14.75 -15.91 -16.35
N LEU A 132 13.89 -15.65 -17.34
CA LEU A 132 12.95 -14.52 -17.33
C LEU A 132 11.90 -14.68 -16.23
N GLY A 133 11.38 -15.91 -16.03
CA GLY A 133 10.45 -16.20 -14.93
C GLY A 133 11.11 -16.09 -13.55
N GLN A 134 12.39 -16.44 -13.43
CA GLN A 134 13.18 -16.23 -12.23
C GLN A 134 13.45 -14.75 -12.00
N GLN A 135 13.78 -13.97 -13.03
CA GLN A 135 13.95 -12.53 -12.94
C GLN A 135 12.66 -11.82 -12.53
N GLU A 136 11.50 -12.22 -13.04
CA GLU A 136 10.19 -11.70 -12.62
C GLU A 136 9.92 -12.04 -11.15
N ARG A 137 10.13 -13.29 -10.72
CA ARG A 137 10.02 -13.69 -9.30
C ARG A 137 10.99 -12.92 -8.40
N ILE A 138 12.22 -12.71 -8.86
CA ILE A 138 13.23 -11.90 -8.16
C ILE A 138 12.84 -10.43 -8.16
N GLN A 139 12.20 -9.90 -9.21
CA GLN A 139 11.73 -8.53 -9.30
C GLN A 139 10.45 -8.30 -8.49
N GLU A 140 9.57 -9.29 -8.35
CA GLU A 140 8.48 -9.28 -7.37
C GLU A 140 9.02 -9.32 -5.94
N THR A 141 10.04 -10.15 -5.69
CA THR A 141 10.76 -10.26 -4.40
C THR A 141 11.61 -9.01 -4.11
N ARG A 142 12.15 -8.36 -5.15
CA ARG A 142 12.91 -7.10 -5.06
C ARG A 142 11.97 -5.92 -5.01
N MET A 143 10.82 -5.87 -5.68
CA MET A 143 9.82 -4.82 -5.47
C MET A 143 9.26 -4.86 -4.05
N SER A 144 9.16 -6.06 -3.46
CA SER A 144 8.86 -6.21 -2.03
C SER A 144 10.02 -5.82 -1.10
N ASN A 145 11.28 -5.78 -1.57
CA ASN A 145 12.46 -5.36 -0.80
C ASN A 145 13.04 -3.96 -1.17
N VAL A 146 12.67 -3.38 -2.32
CA VAL A 146 13.15 -2.12 -2.95
C VAL A 146 12.04 -1.06 -2.97
N ALA A 147 10.83 -1.38 -2.51
CA ALA A 147 9.96 -0.37 -1.87
C ALA A 147 10.67 0.39 -0.73
N GLY A 148 11.86 -0.04 -0.32
CA GLY A 148 12.78 0.68 0.57
C GLY A 148 13.77 1.66 -0.10
N THR A 149 14.04 1.66 -1.41
CA THR A 149 15.01 2.62 -2.00
C THR A 149 14.76 2.88 -3.50
N VAL A 150 14.34 4.11 -3.82
CA VAL A 150 14.27 4.76 -5.16
C VAL A 150 13.11 4.33 -6.08
N SER A 151 12.04 5.15 -6.06
CA SER A 151 11.16 5.36 -7.20
C SER A 151 11.20 6.84 -7.59
N THR A 152 12.14 7.19 -8.47
CA THR A 152 12.08 8.27 -9.47
C THR A 152 10.88 8.00 -10.39
N LEU A 153 9.92 8.87 -10.76
CA LEU A 153 9.87 10.32 -10.99
C LEU A 153 8.38 10.78 -11.09
N PHE A 154 8.10 12.06 -10.83
CA PHE A 154 7.00 12.77 -11.47
C PHE A 154 7.58 13.70 -12.57
N PRO A 155 7.17 13.58 -13.84
CA PRO A 155 7.52 14.55 -14.86
C PRO A 155 6.37 15.56 -15.01
N ASP A 156 6.51 16.72 -14.39
CA ASP A 156 5.97 17.98 -14.93
C ASP A 156 6.64 19.16 -14.19
N ARG A 157 7.66 19.80 -14.79
CA ARG A 157 8.21 21.08 -14.27
C ARG A 157 8.51 22.03 -15.43
N LYS A 158 7.97 23.25 -15.33
CA LYS A 158 7.78 24.24 -16.41
C LYS A 158 8.76 25.44 -16.37
N SER A 159 10.00 25.28 -15.91
CA SER A 159 10.90 26.45 -15.74
C SER A 159 12.32 26.22 -16.25
N GLU A 160 12.74 27.05 -17.22
CA GLU A 160 14.08 27.02 -17.84
C GLU A 160 15.20 27.51 -16.90
N ILE A 161 14.86 28.27 -15.85
CA ILE A 161 15.85 28.78 -14.87
C ILE A 161 16.40 27.62 -14.01
N SER A 162 15.62 26.54 -13.83
CA SER A 162 16.01 25.37 -13.04
C SER A 162 17.06 24.48 -13.73
N ALA A 163 17.17 24.55 -15.06
CA ALA A 163 18.13 23.74 -15.83
C ALA A 163 19.57 24.27 -15.75
N VAL A 164 19.74 25.57 -15.47
CA VAL A 164 21.06 26.24 -15.41
C VAL A 164 21.69 26.16 -14.01
N LEU A 165 20.88 26.02 -12.95
CA LEU A 165 21.40 25.90 -11.58
C LEU A 165 21.78 24.46 -11.20
N SER A 166 21.18 23.45 -11.87
CA SER A 166 21.53 22.03 -11.67
C SER A 166 22.94 21.68 -12.16
N SER A 167 23.52 22.48 -13.05
CA SER A 167 24.88 22.27 -13.53
C SER A 167 25.96 22.74 -12.55
N VAL A 168 25.58 23.47 -11.48
CA VAL A 168 26.52 24.05 -10.51
C VAL A 168 26.41 23.39 -9.13
N SER A 169 25.20 23.09 -8.65
CA SER A 169 25.01 22.27 -7.45
C SER A 169 23.54 21.87 -7.26
N SER A 170 23.28 20.60 -6.96
CA SER A 170 21.92 20.05 -6.75
C SER A 170 21.26 20.51 -5.43
N THR A 171 21.97 21.21 -4.55
CA THR A 171 21.45 21.65 -3.24
C THR A 171 20.84 23.06 -3.25
N LEU A 172 20.95 23.79 -4.37
CA LEU A 172 20.46 25.17 -4.52
C LEU A 172 19.20 25.28 -5.40
N VAL A 173 18.60 24.14 -5.75
CA VAL A 173 17.32 24.10 -6.48
C VAL A 173 16.20 24.07 -5.43
N ASP A 174 15.50 25.20 -5.24
CA ASP A 174 14.38 25.34 -4.29
C ASP A 174 13.34 24.21 -4.47
N ASP A 175 13.18 23.77 -5.71
CA ASP A 175 12.30 22.70 -6.15
C ASP A 175 12.74 21.29 -5.67
N ASP A 176 14.03 21.07 -5.42
CA ASP A 176 14.59 19.83 -4.84
C ASP A 176 14.62 19.89 -3.31
N PHE A 177 14.73 21.09 -2.72
CA PHE A 177 14.58 21.29 -1.27
C PHE A 177 13.13 21.07 -0.84
N VAL A 178 12.16 21.60 -1.59
CA VAL A 178 10.73 21.34 -1.39
C VAL A 178 10.41 19.87 -1.68
N CYS A 179 10.98 19.27 -2.74
CA CYS A 179 10.82 17.84 -3.00
C CYS A 179 11.45 16.98 -1.89
N GLY A 180 12.58 17.38 -1.32
CA GLY A 180 13.19 16.72 -0.16
C GLY A 180 12.34 16.83 1.10
N MET A 181 11.66 17.96 1.31
CA MET A 181 10.69 18.14 2.40
C MET A 181 9.41 17.33 2.16
N GLU A 182 8.85 17.31 0.96
CA GLU A 182 7.68 16.50 0.58
C GLU A 182 7.99 14.99 0.62
N GLN A 183 9.18 14.56 0.17
CA GLN A 183 9.64 13.16 0.24
C GLN A 183 9.98 12.71 1.67
N SER A 184 10.23 13.66 2.57
CA SER A 184 10.39 13.36 4.00
C SER A 184 9.06 13.12 4.72
N VAL A 185 7.91 13.42 4.08
CA VAL A 185 6.56 13.11 4.58
C VAL A 185 6.05 11.84 3.88
N ARG A 186 6.20 10.69 4.57
CA ARG A 186 5.80 9.37 4.05
C ARG A 186 4.29 9.13 4.19
N ILE A 187 3.50 9.50 3.19
CA ILE A 187 2.11 9.01 3.06
C ILE A 187 2.11 7.73 2.21
N THR A 188 1.93 6.58 2.85
CA THR A 188 1.84 5.29 2.16
C THR A 188 0.43 5.09 1.62
N SER A 189 0.22 5.31 0.32
CA SER A 189 -0.96 4.84 -0.39
C SER A 189 -0.74 3.41 -0.87
N ALA A 190 -1.38 2.42 -0.26
CA ALA A 190 -1.23 1.02 -0.66
C ALA A 190 -1.94 0.77 -2.01
N VAL A 191 -1.15 0.43 -3.04
CA VAL A 191 -1.67 -0.11 -4.29
C VAL A 191 -2.11 -1.56 -4.03
N ALA A 192 -3.36 -1.87 -4.40
CA ALA A 192 -3.94 -3.19 -4.25
C ALA A 192 -3.13 -4.26 -5.02
N SER A 193 -2.46 -5.17 -4.31
CA SER A 193 -1.89 -6.40 -4.89
C SER A 193 -2.97 -7.21 -5.60
N SER A 194 -2.77 -7.45 -6.89
CA SER A 194 -3.68 -8.17 -7.78
C SER A 194 -3.23 -9.62 -7.99
N THR A 195 -3.17 -10.45 -6.94
CA THR A 195 -2.87 -11.90 -7.13
C THR A 195 -3.40 -12.80 -6.02
N VAL A 196 -4.59 -12.53 -5.47
CA VAL A 196 -5.51 -13.56 -4.94
C VAL A 196 -6.95 -13.08 -5.19
N ARG A 197 -7.59 -13.58 -6.25
CA ARG A 197 -9.04 -13.38 -6.44
C ARG A 197 -9.82 -14.36 -5.55
N THR A 198 -10.01 -14.00 -4.28
CA THR A 198 -11.17 -14.48 -3.53
C THR A 198 -12.42 -13.79 -4.08
N LYS A 199 -13.43 -14.56 -4.50
CA LYS A 199 -14.68 -14.08 -5.16
C LYS A 199 -15.57 -13.17 -4.29
N LEU A 200 -15.11 -12.72 -3.13
CA LEU A 200 -15.84 -11.85 -2.21
C LEU A 200 -14.86 -10.80 -1.65
N ARG A 201 -14.56 -9.74 -2.42
CA ARG A 201 -14.21 -8.48 -1.77
C ARG A 201 -15.48 -8.02 -1.07
N HIS A 202 -15.44 -7.87 0.26
CA HIS A 202 -16.57 -7.36 1.01
C HIS A 202 -17.05 -6.07 0.33
N SER A 203 -18.33 -6.08 -0.03
CA SER A 203 -19.07 -4.97 -0.62
C SER A 203 -18.79 -3.68 0.14
N THR A 204 -18.68 -2.58 -0.60
CA THR A 204 -18.74 -1.20 -0.09
C THR A 204 -19.53 -1.14 1.21
N MET A 205 -18.86 -0.81 2.33
CA MET A 205 -19.48 -0.91 3.66
C MET A 205 -20.73 -0.05 3.75
N GLU A 206 -21.88 -0.68 3.99
CA GLU A 206 -23.17 0.00 4.13
C GLU A 206 -23.24 0.78 5.45
N PRO A 207 -23.89 1.97 5.48
CA PRO A 207 -23.98 2.79 6.69
C PRO A 207 -24.58 2.05 7.90
N MET A 208 -25.49 1.11 7.66
CA MET A 208 -26.13 0.33 8.73
C MET A 208 -25.16 -0.64 9.39
N GLU A 209 -24.29 -1.28 8.59
CA GLU A 209 -23.29 -2.20 9.11
C GLU A 209 -22.17 -1.43 9.83
N LEU A 210 -21.78 -0.26 9.34
CA LEU A 210 -20.85 0.63 10.04
C LEU A 210 -21.42 1.11 11.39
N SER A 211 -22.68 1.53 11.41
CA SER A 211 -23.40 1.94 12.64
C SER A 211 -23.39 0.83 13.68
N ARG A 212 -23.68 -0.41 13.28
CA ARG A 212 -23.65 -1.58 14.16
C ARG A 212 -22.23 -1.89 14.67
N ARG A 213 -21.22 -1.82 13.81
CA ARG A 213 -19.82 -2.14 14.16
C ARG A 213 -19.20 -1.12 15.10
N TRP A 214 -19.40 0.17 14.82
CA TRP A 214 -18.76 1.25 15.57
C TRP A 214 -19.61 1.74 16.74
N GLY A 215 -20.86 1.27 16.85
CA GLY A 215 -21.79 1.68 17.91
C GLY A 215 -22.22 3.15 17.78
N ILE A 216 -22.26 3.67 16.56
CA ILE A 216 -22.61 5.07 16.25
C ILE A 216 -23.99 5.16 15.60
N GLY A 217 -24.64 6.31 15.67
CA GLY A 217 -25.95 6.52 15.03
C GLY A 217 -25.89 6.36 13.51
N LEU A 218 -26.99 5.92 12.89
CA LEU A 218 -27.05 5.69 11.43
C LEU A 218 -26.73 6.96 10.62
N SER A 219 -27.23 8.12 11.06
CA SER A 219 -26.92 9.41 10.43
C SER A 219 -25.45 9.79 10.58
N THR A 220 -24.82 9.45 11.71
CA THR A 220 -23.38 9.62 11.94
C THR A 220 -22.59 8.72 11.01
N ALA A 221 -22.97 7.44 10.87
CA ALA A 221 -22.32 6.51 9.95
C ALA A 221 -22.38 6.98 8.49
N GLN A 222 -23.53 7.50 8.04
CA GLN A 222 -23.67 8.09 6.70
C GLN A 222 -22.75 9.29 6.50
N LYS A 223 -22.62 10.16 7.51
CA LYS A 223 -21.71 11.32 7.44
C LYS A 223 -20.26 10.86 7.39
N THR A 224 -19.86 9.93 8.25
CA THR A 224 -18.51 9.35 8.28
C THR A 224 -18.13 8.81 6.90
N LEU A 225 -18.96 7.96 6.28
CA LEU A 225 -18.67 7.40 4.96
C LEU A 225 -18.57 8.43 3.82
N ARG A 226 -19.11 9.64 4.00
CA ARG A 226 -18.99 10.73 3.01
C ARG A 226 -17.66 11.47 3.10
N VAL A 227 -17.07 11.53 4.30
CA VAL A 227 -15.86 12.31 4.59
C VAL A 227 -14.61 11.44 4.74
N THR A 228 -14.76 10.11 4.79
CA THR A 228 -13.66 9.14 4.84
C THR A 228 -13.52 8.36 3.55
N THR A 229 -12.32 7.83 3.29
CA THR A 229 -12.06 6.95 2.14
C THR A 229 -11.96 5.48 2.56
N GLN A 230 -12.14 4.59 1.58
CA GLN A 230 -11.89 3.15 1.71
C GLN A 230 -10.86 2.72 0.65
N LYS A 231 -9.82 3.53 0.48
CA LYS A 231 -8.78 3.38 -0.55
C LYS A 231 -7.58 2.57 -0.05
N GLY A 232 -7.55 2.15 1.22
CA GLY A 232 -6.41 1.45 1.82
C GLY A 232 -5.21 2.36 2.12
N LEU A 233 -5.43 3.67 2.29
CA LEU A 233 -4.42 4.63 2.72
C LEU A 233 -4.19 4.52 4.23
N ARG A 234 -3.00 4.92 4.70
CA ARG A 234 -2.64 4.86 6.11
C ARG A 234 -2.73 6.23 6.74
N THR A 235 -3.37 6.30 7.90
CA THR A 235 -3.21 7.40 8.85
C THR A 235 -3.01 6.76 10.21
N ALA A 236 -1.82 6.92 10.80
CA ALA A 236 -1.48 6.39 12.12
C ALA A 236 -1.60 7.52 13.13
N VAL A 237 -2.37 7.33 14.20
CA VAL A 237 -2.32 8.17 15.40
C VAL A 237 -2.57 7.26 16.60
N HIS A 238 -1.57 6.99 17.42
CA HIS A 238 -1.76 6.07 18.55
C HIS A 238 -1.63 6.70 19.92
N PRO A 239 -2.37 6.16 20.92
CA PRO A 239 -2.16 6.45 22.33
C PRO A 239 -1.06 5.58 22.95
N LEU A 240 -0.76 5.94 24.20
CA LEU A 240 0.53 5.85 24.88
C LEU A 240 0.85 4.48 25.52
N HIS A 241 2.13 4.11 25.55
CA HIS A 241 2.67 3.08 26.45
C HIS A 241 3.05 3.64 27.85
N ARG A 242 2.96 2.76 28.86
CA ARG A 242 2.89 3.00 30.31
C ARG A 242 4.07 3.76 30.99
N ARG A 243 3.74 4.90 31.64
CA ARG A 243 3.85 5.25 33.09
C ARG A 243 3.51 6.75 33.26
N LYS A 244 3.10 7.20 34.45
CA LYS A 244 2.84 8.65 34.71
C LYS A 244 4.05 9.55 34.42
N GLY A 245 5.27 9.05 34.59
CA GLY A 245 6.51 9.78 34.28
C GLY A 245 6.84 9.89 32.79
N ASP A 246 6.16 9.12 31.95
CA ASP A 246 6.46 9.00 30.52
C ASP A 246 5.62 9.95 29.67
N ALA A 247 4.85 10.84 30.32
CA ALA A 247 4.05 11.86 29.65
C ALA A 247 4.87 12.69 28.64
N GLY A 248 6.15 12.95 28.93
CA GLY A 248 7.03 13.64 27.98
C GLY A 248 7.32 12.81 26.71
N MET A 249 7.56 11.51 26.83
CA MET A 249 7.80 10.61 25.68
C MET A 249 6.53 10.44 24.86
N ALA A 250 5.40 10.35 25.55
CA ALA A 250 4.07 10.36 24.96
C ALA A 250 3.79 11.62 24.14
N LEU A 251 4.19 12.78 24.65
CA LEU A 251 4.03 14.04 23.94
C LEU A 251 4.94 14.12 22.72
N GLU A 252 6.17 13.63 22.85
CA GLU A 252 7.13 13.56 21.76
C GLU A 252 6.64 12.65 20.62
N GLU A 253 6.09 11.48 20.95
CA GLU A 253 5.47 10.57 19.97
C GLU A 253 4.28 11.25 19.26
N LEU A 254 3.43 11.95 20.02
CA LEU A 254 2.32 12.72 19.46
C LEU A 254 2.80 13.81 18.47
N PHE A 255 3.88 14.52 18.81
CA PHE A 255 4.45 15.56 17.96
C PHE A 255 5.06 14.98 16.68
N GLN A 256 5.67 13.81 16.76
CA GLN A 256 6.21 13.11 15.60
C GLN A 256 5.11 12.56 14.69
N ASP A 257 3.99 12.10 15.25
CA ASP A 257 2.89 11.51 14.47
C ASP A 257 1.97 12.56 13.82
N ILE A 258 1.54 13.55 14.60
CA ILE A 258 0.50 14.50 14.18
C ILE A 258 1.10 15.86 13.81
N GLY A 259 2.26 16.19 14.35
CA GLY A 259 2.88 17.51 14.26
C GLY A 259 2.75 18.32 15.55
N VAL A 260 3.48 19.43 15.59
CA VAL A 260 3.63 20.27 16.80
C VAL A 260 2.51 21.32 16.84
N PRO A 261 1.64 21.31 17.88
CA PRO A 261 0.58 22.31 18.03
C PRO A 261 1.14 23.67 18.45
N THR A 262 0.49 24.76 18.06
CA THR A 262 0.89 26.12 18.50
C THR A 262 0.53 26.41 19.95
N HIS A 263 -0.60 25.87 20.43
CA HIS A 263 -1.10 26.08 21.78
C HIS A 263 -1.56 24.76 22.37
N MET A 264 -1.37 24.60 23.67
CA MET A 264 -1.77 23.43 24.41
C MET A 264 -2.39 23.83 25.75
N HIS A 265 -3.47 23.16 26.15
CA HIS A 265 -4.11 23.39 27.44
C HIS A 265 -4.08 22.09 28.24
N THR A 266 -3.47 22.12 29.43
CA THR A 266 -3.32 20.94 30.29
C THR A 266 -3.83 21.22 31.69
N ASP A 267 -3.93 20.18 32.52
CA ASP A 267 -4.11 20.39 33.95
C ASP A 267 -2.79 20.81 34.64
N GLY A 268 -2.90 21.03 35.95
CA GLY A 268 -1.79 21.41 36.83
C GLY A 268 -0.83 20.29 37.24
N ALA A 269 -0.91 19.09 36.67
CA ALA A 269 -0.13 17.95 37.14
C ALA A 269 1.37 18.15 36.92
N LYS A 270 2.19 17.68 37.88
CA LYS A 270 3.66 17.80 37.81
C LYS A 270 4.26 17.11 36.58
N GLU A 271 3.66 16.02 36.13
CA GLU A 271 4.05 15.27 34.93
C GLU A 271 3.83 16.05 33.62
N LEU A 272 2.84 16.95 33.58
CA LEU A 272 2.51 17.78 32.41
C LEU A 272 3.16 19.18 32.45
N THR A 273 4.02 19.45 33.42
CA THR A 273 4.58 20.80 33.65
C THR A 273 6.09 20.82 33.83
N THR A 274 6.70 19.67 34.15
CA THR A 274 8.12 19.59 34.55
C THR A 274 8.89 18.54 33.75
N GLY A 275 10.21 18.49 33.97
CA GLY A 275 11.06 17.42 33.44
C GLY A 275 11.09 17.35 31.91
N HIS A 276 10.83 16.17 31.39
CA HIS A 276 10.91 15.87 29.95
C HIS A 276 9.80 16.54 29.15
N TRP A 277 8.57 16.65 29.69
CA TRP A 277 7.45 17.35 29.05
C TRP A 277 7.81 18.79 28.67
N ARG A 278 8.34 19.55 29.64
CA ARG A 278 8.76 20.93 29.42
C ARG A 278 9.85 21.04 28.37
N LYS A 279 10.80 20.09 28.35
CA LYS A 279 11.84 20.03 27.33
C LYS A 279 11.20 19.86 25.95
N VAL A 280 10.35 18.86 25.76
CA VAL A 280 9.66 18.59 24.48
C VAL A 280 8.89 19.83 23.97
N CYS A 281 8.13 20.50 24.84
CA CYS A 281 7.43 21.74 24.51
C CYS A 281 8.35 22.93 24.15
N GLN A 282 9.63 22.88 24.51
CA GLN A 282 10.60 23.93 24.20
C GLN A 282 11.46 23.57 22.97
N SER A 283 11.82 22.30 22.79
CA SER A 283 12.71 21.86 21.71
C SER A 283 12.02 21.70 20.36
N TYR A 284 10.81 21.14 20.31
CA TYR A 284 10.13 20.85 19.02
C TYR A 284 9.50 22.10 18.37
N GLY A 285 9.29 23.16 19.15
CA GLY A 285 8.75 24.46 18.76
C GLY A 285 8.20 25.14 20.02
N PRO A 286 8.19 26.49 20.14
CA PRO A 286 7.73 27.17 21.34
C PRO A 286 6.20 27.05 21.50
N VAL A 287 5.74 25.89 21.99
CA VAL A 287 4.33 25.61 22.25
C VAL A 287 3.88 26.46 23.42
N LYS A 288 2.85 27.29 23.21
CA LYS A 288 2.26 28.09 24.29
C LYS A 288 1.35 27.22 25.13
N GLN A 289 1.86 26.77 26.28
CA GLN A 289 1.10 25.98 27.24
C GLN A 289 0.32 26.88 28.20
N THR A 290 -0.96 26.58 28.37
CA THR A 290 -1.84 27.15 29.40
C THR A 290 -2.33 26.04 30.32
N MET A 291 -2.73 26.39 31.54
CA MET A 291 -3.09 25.43 32.59
C MET A 291 -4.48 25.72 33.14
N SER A 292 -5.23 24.68 33.50
CA SER A 292 -6.45 24.83 34.27
C SER A 292 -6.14 25.26 35.71
N GLU A 293 -7.10 25.90 36.37
CA GLU A 293 -6.99 26.21 37.78
C GLU A 293 -6.91 24.90 38.61
N PRO A 294 -6.26 24.93 39.79
CA PRO A 294 -6.26 23.77 40.67
C PRO A 294 -7.68 23.37 41.06
N LEU A 295 -7.98 22.06 41.00
CA LEU A 295 -9.27 21.47 41.38
C LEU A 295 -10.48 21.91 40.53
N THR A 296 -10.26 22.39 39.30
CA THR A 296 -11.34 22.76 38.37
C THR A 296 -11.36 21.88 37.10
N PRO A 297 -11.68 20.57 37.22
CA PRO A 297 -11.62 19.61 36.11
C PRO A 297 -12.52 19.98 34.91
N TRP A 298 -13.60 20.72 35.14
CA TRP A 298 -14.52 21.18 34.10
C TRP A 298 -13.91 22.18 33.11
N GLN A 299 -12.78 22.81 33.43
CA GLN A 299 -12.05 23.68 32.49
C GLN A 299 -11.33 22.86 31.41
N ASN A 300 -11.01 21.60 31.70
CA ASN A 300 -10.36 20.71 30.74
C ASN A 300 -11.39 19.94 29.91
N ARG A 301 -11.62 20.41 28.68
CA ARG A 301 -12.52 19.75 27.71
C ARG A 301 -12.16 18.28 27.45
N ALA A 302 -10.89 17.88 27.62
CA ALA A 302 -10.46 16.51 27.41
C ALA A 302 -11.12 15.52 28.39
N GLU A 303 -11.52 15.95 29.59
CA GLU A 303 -12.15 15.05 30.57
C GLU A 303 -13.48 14.47 30.10
N SER A 304 -14.27 15.29 29.39
CA SER A 304 -15.54 14.84 28.82
C SER A 304 -15.31 13.75 27.78
N GLU A 305 -14.31 13.91 26.91
CA GLU A 305 -13.97 12.91 25.89
C GLU A 305 -13.40 11.63 26.51
N ILE A 306 -12.54 11.74 27.53
CA ILE A 306 -12.02 10.59 28.27
C ILE A 306 -13.16 9.79 28.90
N ARG A 307 -14.18 10.47 29.46
CA ARG A 307 -15.36 9.81 30.03
C ARG A 307 -16.14 9.02 28.98
N GLU A 308 -16.40 9.61 27.81
CA GLU A 308 -17.14 8.95 26.74
C GLU A 308 -16.35 7.80 26.12
N LEU A 309 -15.03 7.95 25.97
CA LEU A 309 -14.13 6.87 25.55
C LEU A 309 -14.22 5.68 26.51
N LYS A 310 -14.08 5.91 27.83
CA LYS A 310 -14.18 4.85 28.84
C LYS A 310 -15.52 4.12 28.79
N LYS A 311 -16.63 4.84 28.63
CA LYS A 311 -17.97 4.22 28.48
C LYS A 311 -18.03 3.31 27.25
N GLN A 312 -17.50 3.75 26.11
CA GLN A 312 -17.51 2.97 24.88
C GLN A 312 -16.61 1.74 24.96
N VAL A 313 -15.42 1.87 25.56
CA VAL A 313 -14.52 0.74 25.84
C VAL A 313 -15.22 -0.31 26.69
N LEU A 314 -15.78 0.07 27.83
CA LEU A 314 -16.49 -0.86 28.72
C LEU A 314 -17.69 -1.53 28.02
N ARG A 315 -18.41 -0.79 27.17
CA ARG A 315 -19.53 -1.33 26.39
C ARG A 315 -19.08 -2.40 25.39
N ILE A 316 -18.00 -2.15 24.64
CA ILE A 316 -17.45 -3.11 23.67
C ILE A 316 -16.92 -4.34 24.38
N MET A 317 -16.16 -4.15 25.47
CA MET A 317 -15.63 -5.26 26.26
C MET A 317 -16.74 -6.15 26.81
N SER A 318 -17.81 -5.55 27.34
CA SER A 318 -18.96 -6.31 27.86
C SER A 318 -19.75 -7.01 26.75
N HIS A 319 -19.89 -6.40 25.58
CA HIS A 319 -20.67 -6.97 24.48
C HIS A 319 -19.95 -8.15 23.82
N GLU A 320 -18.65 -8.03 23.58
CA GLU A 320 -17.85 -9.05 22.90
C GLU A 320 -17.22 -10.08 23.87
N GLY A 321 -17.37 -9.89 25.18
CA GLY A 321 -16.81 -10.79 26.20
C GLY A 321 -15.28 -10.71 26.31
N ILE A 322 -14.72 -9.51 26.17
CA ILE A 322 -13.27 -9.29 26.14
C ILE A 322 -12.71 -9.31 27.56
N PRO A 323 -11.64 -10.07 27.85
CA PRO A 323 -10.97 -10.06 29.14
C PRO A 323 -10.46 -8.66 29.53
N GLN A 324 -10.53 -8.33 30.83
CA GLN A 324 -10.15 -7.00 31.34
C GLN A 324 -8.70 -6.61 31.00
N ARG A 325 -7.78 -7.58 30.89
CA ARG A 325 -6.37 -7.33 30.59
C ARG A 325 -6.12 -6.73 29.20
N PHE A 326 -7.07 -6.80 28.27
CA PHE A 326 -6.96 -6.21 26.93
C PHE A 326 -7.64 -4.84 26.81
N TRP A 327 -7.95 -4.17 27.93
CA TRP A 327 -8.64 -2.88 27.92
C TRP A 327 -7.87 -1.79 27.15
N ASP A 328 -6.54 -1.87 27.13
CA ASP A 328 -5.63 -0.95 26.46
C ASP A 328 -5.78 -1.04 24.94
N TYR A 329 -5.76 -2.24 24.36
CA TYR A 329 -6.03 -2.46 22.93
C TYR A 329 -7.43 -1.98 22.53
N VAL A 330 -8.43 -2.19 23.39
CA VAL A 330 -9.80 -1.72 23.14
C VAL A 330 -9.86 -0.19 23.21
N ALA A 331 -9.14 0.44 24.14
CA ALA A 331 -9.07 1.90 24.25
C ALA A 331 -8.41 2.53 23.04
N GLU A 332 -7.33 1.95 22.54
CA GLU A 332 -6.65 2.34 21.29
C GLU A 332 -7.60 2.26 20.10
N TYR A 333 -8.23 1.09 19.87
CA TYR A 333 -9.20 0.92 18.80
C TYR A 333 -10.39 1.90 18.88
N VAL A 334 -10.93 2.15 20.07
CA VAL A 334 -12.01 3.11 20.27
C VAL A 334 -11.56 4.54 19.99
N SER A 335 -10.35 4.91 20.43
CA SER A 335 -9.78 6.23 20.18
C SER A 335 -9.65 6.49 18.67
N GLU A 336 -9.20 5.49 17.92
CA GLU A 336 -9.01 5.57 16.48
C GLU A 336 -10.32 5.60 15.69
N ILE A 337 -11.33 4.86 16.15
CA ILE A 337 -12.68 4.97 15.60
C ILE A 337 -13.24 6.36 15.84
N ARG A 338 -13.11 6.90 17.05
CA ARG A 338 -13.68 8.21 17.40
C ARG A 338 -13.00 9.34 16.63
N SER A 339 -11.68 9.29 16.46
CA SER A 339 -10.94 10.29 15.66
C SER A 339 -11.30 10.26 14.18
N ARG A 340 -11.73 9.09 13.65
CA ARG A 340 -12.20 8.88 12.27
C ARG A 340 -13.72 8.94 12.10
N THR A 341 -14.47 9.22 13.17
CA THR A 341 -15.94 9.35 13.10
C THR A 341 -16.31 10.80 12.91
N ALA A 342 -17.17 11.09 11.93
CA ALA A 342 -17.68 12.44 11.72
C ALA A 342 -18.53 12.86 12.93
N HIS A 343 -18.19 13.97 13.58
CA HIS A 343 -18.89 14.44 14.78
C HIS A 343 -19.76 15.67 14.45
N PRO A 344 -20.96 15.81 15.05
CA PRO A 344 -21.80 16.99 14.86
C PRO A 344 -21.29 18.27 15.55
N LEU A 345 -20.01 18.36 15.93
CA LEU A 345 -19.47 19.60 16.50
C LEU A 345 -19.45 20.67 15.42
N TYR A 346 -19.88 21.88 15.79
CA TYR A 346 -19.90 23.03 14.88
C TYR A 346 -18.51 23.30 14.29
N ASP A 347 -17.47 23.24 15.12
CA ASP A 347 -16.08 23.53 14.75
C ASP A 347 -15.54 22.55 13.69
N LEU A 348 -16.01 21.30 13.71
CA LEU A 348 -15.59 20.27 12.76
C LEU A 348 -16.29 20.39 11.40
N LYS A 349 -17.34 21.23 11.28
CA LYS A 349 -18.10 21.42 10.03
C LYS A 349 -18.56 20.10 9.36
N GLY A 350 -18.82 19.08 10.17
CA GLY A 350 -19.23 17.76 9.71
C GLY A 350 -18.11 16.84 9.21
N ARG A 351 -16.83 17.25 9.38
CA ARG A 351 -15.63 16.44 9.09
C ARG A 351 -15.23 15.57 10.29
N THR A 352 -14.25 14.70 10.08
CA THR A 352 -13.67 13.91 11.17
C THR A 352 -12.66 14.74 11.98
N PRO A 353 -12.47 14.48 13.29
CA PRO A 353 -11.42 15.12 14.07
C PRO A 353 -10.03 15.00 13.44
N ILE A 354 -9.69 13.82 12.91
CA ILE A 354 -8.38 13.61 12.31
C ILE A 354 -8.20 14.42 11.02
N GLU A 355 -9.22 14.50 10.16
CA GLU A 355 -9.20 15.33 8.95
C GLU A 355 -9.05 16.81 9.27
N HIS A 356 -9.66 17.27 10.36
CA HIS A 356 -9.53 18.65 10.80
C HIS A 356 -8.11 18.99 11.24
N VAL A 357 -7.38 18.03 11.79
CA VAL A 357 -6.01 18.21 12.30
C VAL A 357 -4.98 18.02 11.18
N THR A 358 -5.11 16.98 10.37
CA THR A 358 -4.12 16.64 9.32
C THR A 358 -4.41 17.35 7.99
N GLY A 359 -5.63 17.84 7.78
CA GLY A 359 -6.09 18.38 6.50
C GLY A 359 -6.43 17.31 5.44
N GLU A 360 -6.22 16.04 5.76
CA GLU A 360 -6.41 14.92 4.84
C GLU A 360 -7.61 14.06 5.21
N ASN A 361 -8.33 13.58 4.19
CA ASN A 361 -9.43 12.67 4.41
C ASN A 361 -8.89 11.32 4.92
N PRO A 362 -9.27 10.86 6.12
CA PRO A 362 -8.76 9.62 6.65
C PRO A 362 -9.33 8.43 5.90
N ASP A 363 -8.50 7.42 5.77
CA ASP A 363 -8.92 6.14 5.24
C ASP A 363 -9.24 5.19 6.39
N ILE A 364 -10.39 4.53 6.28
CA ILE A 364 -10.91 3.68 7.34
C ILE A 364 -10.82 2.19 7.01
N THR A 365 -10.24 1.79 5.88
CA THR A 365 -10.20 0.39 5.42
C THR A 365 -9.69 -0.58 6.49
N GLU A 366 -8.62 -0.22 7.21
CA GLU A 366 -8.03 -1.08 8.27
C GLU A 366 -9.01 -1.40 9.42
N TRP A 367 -9.93 -0.48 9.73
CA TRP A 367 -10.94 -0.63 10.78
C TRP A 367 -12.28 -1.21 10.27
N LEU A 368 -12.39 -1.46 8.96
CA LEU A 368 -13.57 -2.07 8.34
C LEU A 368 -13.42 -3.57 8.12
N GLU A 369 -12.19 -4.10 8.12
CA GLU A 369 -11.97 -5.51 7.77
C GLU A 369 -12.46 -6.46 8.88
N TYR A 370 -12.18 -6.11 10.14
CA TYR A 370 -12.50 -6.93 11.31
C TYR A 370 -13.21 -6.15 12.40
N ARG A 371 -14.02 -6.85 13.20
CA ARG A 371 -14.56 -6.32 14.45
C ARG A 371 -13.60 -6.61 15.60
N MET A 372 -13.63 -5.74 16.61
CA MET A 372 -12.92 -5.98 17.87
C MET A 372 -13.25 -7.36 18.43
N TYR A 373 -12.21 -8.12 18.79
CA TYR A 373 -12.26 -9.47 19.35
C TYR A 373 -12.92 -10.55 18.45
N GLN A 374 -13.06 -10.26 17.16
CA GLN A 374 -13.57 -11.22 16.19
C GLN A 374 -12.63 -12.44 16.08
N PRO A 375 -13.18 -13.66 15.96
CA PRO A 375 -12.35 -14.82 15.66
C PRO A 375 -11.81 -14.73 14.24
N VAL A 376 -10.51 -14.96 14.11
CA VAL A 376 -9.78 -14.92 12.83
C VAL A 376 -8.84 -16.11 12.72
N TRP A 377 -8.55 -16.51 11.49
CA TRP A 377 -7.44 -17.38 11.19
C TRP A 377 -6.21 -16.54 10.91
N TYR A 378 -5.07 -16.89 11.50
CA TYR A 378 -3.79 -16.29 11.15
C TYR A 378 -2.79 -17.37 10.78
N LEU A 379 -1.80 -17.00 9.98
CA LEU A 379 -0.72 -17.89 9.60
C LEU A 379 0.49 -17.69 10.52
N ASP A 380 0.97 -18.75 11.13
CA ASP A 380 2.20 -18.76 11.92
C ASP A 380 3.31 -19.49 11.13
N PRO A 381 4.56 -19.00 11.12
CA PRO A 381 5.66 -19.64 10.42
C PRO A 381 6.15 -20.86 11.22
N GLY A 382 5.34 -21.93 11.24
CA GLY A 382 5.71 -23.24 11.78
C GLY A 382 6.43 -24.10 10.74
N ASP A 383 7.22 -25.06 11.23
CA ASP A 383 7.88 -26.07 10.41
C ASP A 383 6.90 -27.13 9.92
N PHE A 384 7.16 -27.70 8.74
CA PHE A 384 6.41 -28.86 8.26
C PHE A 384 6.66 -30.05 9.22
N PRO A 385 5.63 -30.77 9.71
CA PRO A 385 4.26 -30.91 9.16
C PRO A 385 3.15 -30.16 9.91
N GLU A 386 3.47 -29.17 10.77
CA GLU A 386 2.47 -28.53 11.62
C GLU A 386 1.45 -27.68 10.83
N GLU A 387 0.20 -27.66 11.30
CA GLU A 387 -0.85 -26.83 10.69
C GLU A 387 -0.54 -25.35 10.91
N LYS A 388 -0.04 -24.69 9.86
CA LYS A 388 0.35 -23.26 9.89
C LYS A 388 -0.84 -22.31 10.12
N LYS A 389 -2.07 -22.78 9.95
CA LYS A 389 -3.29 -21.98 10.08
C LYS A 389 -3.89 -22.13 11.48
N LEU A 390 -3.70 -21.10 12.30
CA LEU A 390 -4.10 -21.11 13.70
C LEU A 390 -5.26 -20.16 13.97
N LEU A 391 -6.05 -20.49 15.00
CA LEU A 391 -7.15 -19.65 15.46
C LEU A 391 -6.63 -18.56 16.39
N GLY A 392 -7.12 -17.34 16.24
CA GLY A 392 -6.83 -16.21 17.11
C GLY A 392 -7.99 -15.23 17.23
N ARG A 393 -7.82 -14.25 18.12
CA ARG A 393 -8.75 -13.12 18.32
C ARG A 393 -8.10 -11.83 17.83
N TRP A 394 -8.79 -11.09 16.98
CA TRP A 394 -8.30 -9.81 16.46
C TRP A 394 -8.46 -8.69 17.50
N LEU A 395 -7.42 -7.92 17.78
CA LEU A 395 -7.43 -6.83 18.78
C LEU A 395 -7.36 -5.42 18.20
N GLY A 396 -7.04 -5.28 16.92
CA GLY A 396 -6.85 -3.98 16.30
C GLY A 396 -5.80 -4.01 15.21
N PRO A 397 -5.70 -2.95 14.41
CA PRO A 397 -4.53 -2.73 13.56
C PRO A 397 -3.27 -2.58 14.43
N ALA A 398 -2.14 -3.11 13.95
CA ALA A 398 -0.84 -3.00 14.59
C ALA A 398 0.02 -2.04 13.77
N HIS A 399 0.09 -0.80 14.22
CA HIS A 399 0.90 0.22 13.57
C HIS A 399 2.36 0.11 14.03
N ARG A 400 3.30 0.52 13.18
CA ARG A 400 4.76 0.49 13.44
C ARG A 400 5.39 -0.90 13.65
N VAL A 401 4.66 -1.99 13.37
CA VAL A 401 5.18 -3.36 13.46
C VAL A 401 5.03 -4.09 12.13
N GLY A 402 6.13 -4.62 11.59
CA GLY A 402 6.13 -5.48 10.40
C GLY A 402 5.78 -4.76 9.09
N GLN A 403 5.14 -5.50 8.18
CA GLN A 403 4.73 -5.03 6.84
C GLN A 403 3.41 -4.24 6.87
N ALA A 404 2.90 -3.84 5.69
CA ALA A 404 1.61 -3.18 5.59
C ALA A 404 0.45 -4.05 6.14
N PHE A 405 -0.58 -3.43 6.73
CA PHE A 405 -1.79 -4.11 7.27
C PHE A 405 -1.55 -5.16 8.38
N CYS A 406 -0.48 -5.01 9.17
CA CYS A 406 -0.32 -5.83 10.37
C CYS A 406 -1.46 -5.58 11.36
N CYS A 407 -1.87 -6.65 12.04
CA CYS A 407 -2.91 -6.64 13.06
C CYS A 407 -2.38 -7.25 14.36
N TRP A 408 -2.89 -6.77 15.49
CA TRP A 408 -2.69 -7.40 16.80
C TRP A 408 -3.64 -8.59 16.94
N ILE A 409 -3.08 -9.75 17.31
CA ILE A 409 -3.82 -11.00 17.45
C ILE A 409 -3.47 -11.64 18.79
N VAL A 410 -4.49 -12.13 19.49
CA VAL A 410 -4.31 -13.04 20.63
C VAL A 410 -4.40 -14.49 20.11
N PRO A 411 -3.32 -15.26 20.17
CA PRO A 411 -3.31 -16.68 19.90
C PRO A 411 -3.70 -17.48 21.16
N LYS A 412 -3.77 -18.81 21.06
CA LYS A 412 -4.16 -19.69 22.18
C LYS A 412 -3.23 -19.57 23.40
N SER A 413 -1.98 -19.17 23.16
CA SER A 413 -0.99 -18.93 24.23
C SER A 413 -1.31 -17.70 25.09
N GLY A 414 -2.23 -16.82 24.66
CA GLY A 414 -2.62 -15.61 25.38
C GLY A 414 -1.63 -14.45 25.27
N ARG A 415 -0.45 -14.63 24.65
CA ARG A 415 0.51 -13.54 24.36
C ARG A 415 0.19 -12.88 23.03
N VAL A 416 -0.08 -11.58 23.05
CA VAL A 416 -0.39 -10.81 21.84
C VAL A 416 0.78 -10.83 20.85
N ILE A 417 0.48 -11.06 19.58
CA ILE A 417 1.44 -11.08 18.47
C ILE A 417 0.95 -10.18 17.33
N ALA A 418 1.87 -9.63 16.55
CA ALA A 418 1.56 -8.90 15.32
C ALA A 418 1.65 -9.83 14.10
N ARG A 419 0.64 -9.83 13.22
CA ARG A 419 0.61 -10.63 11.98
C ARG A 419 -0.06 -9.87 10.85
N SER A 420 0.47 -10.00 9.63
CA SER A 420 -0.10 -9.43 8.40
C SER A 420 -1.02 -10.40 7.65
N THR A 421 -0.78 -11.71 7.77
CA THR A 421 -1.58 -12.74 7.07
C THR A 421 -2.73 -13.21 7.95
N VAL A 422 -3.86 -12.52 7.84
CA VAL A 422 -5.09 -12.77 8.62
C VAL A 422 -6.26 -13.04 7.68
N GLN A 423 -7.16 -13.94 8.07
CA GLN A 423 -8.37 -14.25 7.33
C GLN A 423 -9.58 -14.34 8.27
N PRO A 424 -10.75 -13.81 7.88
CA PRO A 424 -11.97 -13.98 8.66
C PRO A 424 -12.40 -15.45 8.67
N VAL A 425 -12.98 -15.89 9.79
CA VAL A 425 -13.69 -17.18 9.81
C VAL A 425 -14.98 -17.03 9.00
N SER A 426 -15.20 -17.89 8.01
CA SER A 426 -16.43 -17.91 7.18
C SER A 426 -17.69 -18.10 8.04
N GLU A 427 -18.80 -17.45 7.68
CA GLU A 427 -20.05 -17.51 8.46
C GLU A 427 -20.58 -18.95 8.60
N ASP A 428 -20.53 -19.75 7.52
CA ASP A 428 -20.90 -21.17 7.54
C ASP A 428 -20.12 -21.97 8.59
N LYS A 429 -18.82 -21.64 8.73
CA LYS A 429 -17.95 -22.30 9.71
C LYS A 429 -18.23 -21.83 11.14
N ARG A 430 -18.64 -20.58 11.34
CA ARG A 430 -19.03 -20.06 12.67
C ARG A 430 -20.31 -20.72 13.19
N GLY A 431 -21.20 -21.13 12.28
CA GLY A 431 -22.46 -21.79 12.62
C GLY A 431 -22.30 -23.22 13.15
N LEU A 432 -21.21 -23.91 12.77
CA LEU A 432 -20.91 -25.29 13.17
C LEU A 432 -20.70 -25.40 14.68
N ASP A 433 -21.39 -26.34 15.32
CA ASP A 433 -21.26 -26.56 16.77
C ASP A 433 -19.86 -27.05 17.15
N SER A 434 -19.20 -27.82 16.29
CA SER A 434 -17.80 -28.21 16.48
C SER A 434 -16.86 -27.00 16.57
N PHE A 435 -17.10 -25.97 15.75
CA PHE A 435 -16.33 -24.74 15.78
C PHE A 435 -16.65 -23.90 17.02
N LYS A 436 -17.93 -23.80 17.42
CA LYS A 436 -18.32 -23.11 18.66
C LYS A 436 -17.66 -23.73 19.88
N THR A 437 -17.59 -25.05 19.96
CA THR A 437 -16.90 -25.76 21.05
C THR A 437 -15.40 -25.46 21.03
N ARG A 438 -14.75 -25.57 19.86
CA ARG A 438 -13.33 -25.22 19.69
C ARG A 438 -13.04 -23.76 20.10
N LEU A 439 -13.96 -22.84 19.80
CA LEU A 439 -13.83 -21.44 20.14
C LEU A 439 -13.97 -21.19 21.65
N LYS A 440 -14.91 -21.87 22.32
CA LYS A 440 -15.05 -21.82 23.78
C LYS A 440 -13.79 -22.35 24.49
N ASP A 441 -13.24 -23.46 24.00
CA ASP A 441 -12.00 -24.02 24.55
C ASP A 441 -10.81 -23.08 24.35
N PHE A 442 -10.76 -22.41 23.19
CA PHE A 442 -9.78 -21.38 22.90
C PHE A 442 -9.90 -20.20 23.88
N ASP A 443 -11.09 -19.63 24.04
CA ASP A 443 -11.30 -18.46 24.91
C ASP A 443 -10.99 -18.81 26.37
N LYS A 444 -11.33 -20.03 26.81
CA LYS A 444 -10.96 -20.54 28.13
C LYS A 444 -9.44 -20.60 28.31
N SER A 445 -8.70 -21.10 27.31
CA SER A 445 -7.23 -21.14 27.35
C SER A 445 -6.60 -19.76 27.48
N VAL A 446 -7.15 -18.76 26.77
CA VAL A 446 -6.71 -17.37 26.87
C VAL A 446 -7.00 -16.82 28.28
N GLN A 447 -8.22 -17.03 28.80
CA GLN A 447 -8.59 -16.59 30.13
C GLN A 447 -7.71 -17.23 31.21
N ASP A 448 -7.44 -18.53 31.12
CA ASP A 448 -6.58 -19.26 32.06
C ASP A 448 -5.15 -18.70 32.05
N PHE A 449 -4.60 -18.36 30.87
CA PHE A 449 -3.29 -17.71 30.77
C PHE A 449 -3.27 -16.33 31.44
N LEU A 450 -4.30 -15.53 31.21
CA LEU A 450 -4.43 -14.21 31.78
C LEU A 450 -4.50 -14.25 33.32
N ASN A 451 -5.29 -15.19 33.87
CA ASN A 451 -5.43 -15.37 35.31
C ASN A 451 -4.11 -15.85 35.97
N ARG A 452 -3.29 -16.67 35.29
CA ARG A 452 -1.97 -17.09 35.83
C ARG A 452 -1.01 -15.93 36.03
N GLY A 453 -1.13 -14.88 35.21
CA GLY A 453 -0.32 -13.69 35.35
C GLY A 453 -0.69 -12.82 36.56
N ASP A 454 -1.82 -13.03 37.22
CA ASP A 454 -2.21 -12.30 38.44
C ASP A 454 -1.50 -12.89 39.68
N ALA A 455 -1.27 -14.21 39.70
CA ALA A 455 -0.63 -14.91 40.81
C ALA A 455 0.86 -14.52 41.03
N HIS A 456 1.53 -13.95 40.03
CA HIS A 456 2.92 -13.47 40.13
C HIS A 456 3.05 -11.97 40.46
N LEU A 457 1.95 -11.22 40.54
CA LEU A 457 1.94 -9.81 40.92
C LEU A 457 1.49 -9.59 42.37
N GLU A 458 0.99 -10.64 43.04
CA GLU A 458 0.58 -10.62 44.45
C GLU A 458 1.59 -11.29 45.41
N SER A 459 2.79 -11.65 44.93
CA SER A 459 3.88 -12.23 45.76
C SER A 459 5.02 -11.25 46.01
#